data_AF-A0A2V5UL65-F1
#
_entry.id   AF-A0A2V5UL65-F1
#
_cell.length_a   1.000
_cell.length_b   1.000
_cell.length_c   1.000
_cell.angle_alpha   90.00
_cell.angle_beta   90.00
_cell.angle_gamma   90.00
#
_symmetry.space_group_name_H-M   'P 1'
#
loop_
_entity.id
_entity.type
_entity.pdbx_description
1 polymer ?
#
loop_
_entity_poly.entity_id
_entity_poly.type
_entity_poly.pdbx_seq_one_letter_code
_entity_poly.pdbx_strand_id
1 'polypeptide(L)'
;MIDLRAFQNLQLRGGFTIVRLEITNEPLVDAMGRDAVARTRITARNFDLLIRAGLSQHELSVTLYHEILEAATVAMENPPEQVREFNEGDFDQAAYQAHERFGGSFSAESRPAVANLRVLTKMEAWQIATTSRSN
;
A
#
# COMPACT_ATOMS: atom_id res chain seq x y z
N MET A 1 16.42 -4.28 1.23
CA MET A 1 16.23 -2.81 1.32
C MET A 1 15.22 -2.47 0.25
N ILE A 2 14.12 -1.80 0.61
CA ILE A 2 13.10 -1.41 -0.37
C ILE A 2 13.70 -0.35 -1.29
N ASP A 3 13.70 -0.62 -2.60
CA ASP A 3 14.04 0.39 -3.59
C ASP A 3 12.79 1.19 -3.95
N LEU A 4 12.65 2.39 -3.36
CA LEU A 4 11.52 3.28 -3.62
C LEU A 4 11.43 3.70 -5.10
N ARG A 5 12.57 3.69 -5.83
CA ARG A 5 12.58 3.99 -7.26
C ARG A 5 11.87 2.91 -8.07
N ALA A 6 11.78 1.69 -7.55
CA ALA A 6 11.02 0.62 -8.18
C ALA A 6 9.51 0.91 -8.25
N PHE A 7 9.01 1.89 -7.51
CA PHE A 7 7.61 2.32 -7.56
C PHE A 7 7.36 3.49 -8.49
N GLN A 8 8.41 4.16 -8.97
CA GLN A 8 8.25 5.31 -9.84
C GLN A 8 7.57 4.91 -11.16
N ASN A 9 6.55 5.70 -11.54
CA ASN A 9 5.68 5.50 -12.68
C ASN A 9 4.94 4.16 -12.67
N LEU A 10 4.77 3.54 -11.50
CA LEU A 10 3.97 2.33 -11.37
C LEU A 10 2.49 2.71 -11.49
N GLN A 11 1.81 2.14 -12.49
CA GLN A 11 0.37 2.28 -12.61
C GLN A 11 -0.30 1.30 -11.65
N LEU A 12 -1.07 1.85 -10.72
CA LEU A 12 -1.89 1.11 -9.78
C LEU A 12 -3.21 0.71 -10.41
N ARG A 13 -3.75 -0.40 -9.92
CA ARG A 13 -5.12 -0.79 -10.21
C ARG A 13 -6.09 0.34 -9.82
N GLY A 14 -7.08 0.60 -10.68
CA GLY A 14 -7.96 1.77 -10.57
C GLY A 14 -7.44 3.00 -11.33
N GLY A 15 -6.21 2.94 -11.86
CA GLY A 15 -5.70 3.89 -12.84
C GLY A 15 -5.03 5.12 -12.24
N PHE A 16 -4.57 5.04 -10.99
CA PHE A 16 -3.58 5.97 -10.45
C PHE A 16 -2.16 5.58 -10.87
N THR A 17 -1.26 6.56 -10.90
CA THR A 17 0.16 6.35 -11.18
C THR A 17 0.95 6.90 -10.00
N ILE A 18 1.84 6.09 -9.42
CA ILE A 18 2.80 6.56 -8.42
C ILE A 18 3.81 7.43 -9.14
N VAL A 19 3.68 8.75 -9.00
CA VAL A 19 4.58 9.71 -9.65
C VAL A 19 5.69 10.16 -8.72
N ARG A 20 5.48 10.08 -7.39
CA ARG A 20 6.47 10.44 -6.38
C ARG A 20 6.35 9.57 -5.14
N LEU A 21 7.50 9.13 -4.64
CA LEU A 21 7.63 8.41 -3.39
C LEU A 21 8.93 8.89 -2.73
N GLU A 22 8.81 9.61 -1.62
CA GLU A 22 9.95 10.26 -0.97
C GLU A 22 9.96 9.99 0.53
N ILE A 23 11.17 9.91 1.11
CA ILE A 23 11.40 9.88 2.56
C ILE A 23 11.75 11.29 3.01
N THR A 24 11.12 11.76 4.09
CA THR A 24 11.37 13.09 4.66
C THR A 24 11.75 13.02 6.14
N ASN A 25 12.66 13.91 6.56
CA ASN A 25 12.96 14.13 7.98
C ASN A 25 12.06 15.21 8.60
N GLU A 26 11.25 15.89 7.79
CA GLU A 26 10.28 16.88 8.29
C GLU A 26 9.13 16.17 9.02
N PRO A 27 8.60 16.75 10.11
CA PRO A 27 7.41 16.22 10.76
C PRO A 27 6.24 16.15 9.78
N LEU A 28 5.62 14.97 9.70
CA LEU A 28 4.36 14.79 9.00
C LEU A 28 3.24 14.88 10.03
N VAL A 29 2.19 15.62 9.69
CA VAL A 29 0.97 15.73 10.50
C VAL A 29 -0.25 15.34 9.68
N ASP A 30 -1.21 14.68 10.33
CA ASP A 30 -2.50 14.35 9.75
C ASP A 30 -3.44 15.57 9.69
N ALA A 31 -4.65 15.37 9.17
CA ALA A 31 -5.66 16.43 9.07
C ALA A 31 -6.13 16.99 10.43
N MET A 32 -5.86 16.28 11.53
CA MET A 32 -6.15 16.70 12.90
C MET A 32 -4.94 17.32 13.60
N GLY A 33 -3.80 17.46 12.91
CA GLY A 33 -2.56 18.01 13.46
C GLY A 33 -1.77 17.04 14.33
N ARG A 34 -2.07 15.73 14.28
CA ARG A 34 -1.35 14.69 15.03
C ARG A 34 -0.20 14.15 14.19
N ASP A 35 0.83 13.62 14.86
CA ASP A 35 1.97 13.00 14.17
C ASP A 35 1.52 11.88 13.23
N ALA A 36 1.95 11.97 11.98
CA ALA A 36 1.69 11.00 10.94
C ALA A 36 2.97 10.27 10.54
N VAL A 37 2.80 9.02 10.07
CA VAL A 37 3.89 8.19 9.55
C VAL A 37 4.08 8.42 8.05
N ALA A 38 2.99 8.68 7.34
CA ALA A 38 2.97 8.97 5.92
C ALA A 38 1.92 10.03 5.58
N ARG A 39 2.07 10.61 4.39
CA ARG A 39 1.11 11.53 3.80
C ARG A 39 0.94 11.20 2.32
N THR A 40 -0.25 10.74 1.97
CA THR A 40 -0.69 10.56 0.60
C THR A 40 -1.33 11.82 0.06
N ARG A 41 -0.99 12.18 -1.18
CA ARG A 41 -1.67 13.21 -1.96
C ARG A 41 -2.05 12.65 -3.31
N ILE A 42 -3.34 12.76 -3.64
CA ILE A 42 -3.88 12.36 -4.95
C ILE A 42 -4.31 13.62 -5.68
N THR A 43 -3.78 13.85 -6.88
CA THR A 43 -4.19 14.93 -7.78
C THR A 43 -4.51 14.36 -9.15
N ALA A 44 -5.77 14.41 -9.57
CA ALA A 44 -6.28 13.70 -10.74
C ALA A 44 -5.94 12.19 -10.67
N ARG A 45 -4.97 11.72 -11.46
CA ARG A 45 -4.50 10.33 -11.45
C ARG A 45 -3.10 10.15 -10.85
N ASN A 46 -2.52 11.22 -10.34
CA ASN A 46 -1.18 11.20 -9.77
C ASN A 46 -1.26 10.88 -8.27
N PHE A 47 -0.51 9.88 -7.86
CA PHE A 47 -0.31 9.49 -6.47
C PHE A 47 1.10 9.91 -6.04
N ASP A 48 1.15 10.82 -5.07
CA ASP A 48 2.36 11.26 -4.40
C ASP A 48 2.35 10.75 -2.95
N LEU A 49 3.44 10.12 -2.51
CA LEU A 49 3.59 9.59 -1.16
C LEU A 49 4.85 10.15 -0.49
N LEU A 50 4.68 10.73 0.69
CA LEU A 50 5.76 11.13 1.59
C LEU A 50 5.73 10.26 2.84
N ILE A 51 6.86 9.68 3.21
CA ILE A 51 6.98 8.83 4.41
C ILE A 51 8.03 9.43 5.36
N ARG A 52 7.74 9.41 6.65
CA ARG A 52 8.66 9.86 7.69
C ARG A 52 9.93 9.00 7.72
N ALA A 53 11.08 9.64 7.90
CA ALA A 53 12.36 8.95 8.08
C ALA A 53 12.42 8.20 9.43
N GLY A 54 13.40 7.29 9.54
CA GLY A 54 13.69 6.57 10.78
C GLY A 54 12.84 5.32 11.02
N LEU A 55 11.93 4.97 10.10
CA LEU A 55 11.20 3.70 10.13
C LEU A 55 12.15 2.52 9.85
N SER A 56 11.91 1.41 10.53
CA SER A 56 12.51 0.13 10.16
C SER A 56 12.06 -0.30 8.76
N GLN A 57 12.78 -1.22 8.12
CA GLN A 57 12.42 -1.74 6.79
C GLN A 57 11.04 -2.39 6.77
N HIS A 58 10.66 -3.05 7.87
CA HIS A 58 9.35 -3.65 8.03
C HIS A 58 8.25 -2.58 8.10
N GLU A 59 8.41 -1.57 8.98
CA GLU A 59 7.47 -0.45 9.09
C GLU A 59 7.31 0.30 7.76
N LEU A 60 8.43 0.62 7.11
CA LEU A 60 8.41 1.27 5.79
C LEU A 60 7.63 0.45 4.77
N SER A 61 7.82 -0.87 4.75
CA SER A 61 7.12 -1.76 3.82
C SER A 61 5.62 -1.78 4.08
N VAL A 62 5.22 -1.94 5.35
CA VAL A 62 3.82 -2.03 5.73
C VAL A 62 3.12 -0.70 5.44
N THR A 63 3.70 0.43 5.83
CA THR A 63 3.19 1.77 5.51
C THR A 63 3.00 1.94 4.00
N LEU A 64 3.98 1.52 3.20
CA LEU A 64 3.86 1.63 1.75
C LEU A 64 2.68 0.83 1.19
N TYR A 65 2.53 -0.42 1.60
CA TYR A 65 1.42 -1.26 1.14
C TYR A 65 0.07 -0.71 1.58
N HIS A 66 -0.01 -0.21 2.82
CA HIS A 66 -1.21 0.42 3.34
C HIS A 66 -1.67 1.56 2.41
N GLU A 67 -0.81 2.54 2.16
CA GLU A 67 -1.12 3.73 1.36
C GLU A 67 -1.45 3.38 -0.10
N ILE A 68 -0.76 2.39 -0.68
CA ILE A 68 -1.06 1.90 -2.04
C ILE A 68 -2.44 1.23 -2.10
N LEU A 69 -2.81 0.44 -1.08
CA LEU A 69 -4.09 -0.27 -1.03
C LEU A 69 -5.26 0.71 -0.85
N GLU A 70 -5.10 1.72 0.00
CA GLU A 70 -6.09 2.79 0.16
C GLU A 70 -6.28 3.56 -1.14
N ALA A 71 -5.19 4.02 -1.75
CA ALA A 71 -5.27 4.76 -3.00
C ALA A 71 -5.86 3.92 -4.15
N ALA A 72 -5.43 2.67 -4.29
CA ALA A 72 -5.99 1.77 -5.29
C ALA A 72 -7.50 1.57 -5.09
N THR A 73 -7.98 1.55 -3.84
CA THR A 73 -9.40 1.45 -3.50
C THR A 73 -10.17 2.70 -3.87
N VAL A 74 -9.68 3.89 -3.46
CA VAL A 74 -10.29 5.19 -3.80
C VAL A 74 -10.36 5.41 -5.31
N ALA A 75 -9.40 4.86 -6.06
CA ALA A 75 -9.35 4.95 -7.52
C ALA A 75 -10.43 4.13 -8.24
N MET A 76 -11.02 3.12 -7.59
CA MET A 76 -11.97 2.23 -8.26
C MET A 76 -13.31 2.94 -8.45
N GLU A 77 -13.78 2.97 -9.69
CA GLU A 77 -15.12 3.51 -10.01
C GLU A 77 -16.23 2.64 -9.41
N ASN A 78 -16.00 1.33 -9.32
CA ASN A 78 -16.90 0.36 -8.71
C ASN A 78 -16.09 -0.61 -7.84
N PRO A 79 -15.66 -0.20 -6.64
CA PRO A 79 -14.96 -1.11 -5.73
C PRO A 79 -15.91 -2.25 -5.32
N PRO A 80 -15.40 -3.48 -5.14
CA PRO A 80 -16.18 -4.57 -4.55
C PRO A 80 -16.78 -4.14 -3.21
N GLU A 81 -17.99 -4.59 -2.89
CA GLU A 81 -18.69 -4.23 -1.64
C GLU A 81 -17.83 -4.49 -0.41
N GLN A 82 -17.08 -5.59 -0.43
CA GLN A 82 -16.16 -5.99 0.64
C GLN A 82 -15.06 -4.96 0.89
N VAL A 83 -14.70 -4.13 -0.10
CA VAL A 83 -13.66 -3.10 -0.01
C VAL A 83 -14.28 -1.72 0.30
N ARG A 84 -15.56 -1.50 -0.01
CA ARG A 84 -16.27 -0.26 0.37
C ARG A 84 -16.41 -0.08 1.88
N GLU A 85 -16.45 -1.19 2.60
CA GLU A 85 -16.61 -1.21 4.06
C GLU A 85 -15.27 -1.31 4.81
N PHE A 86 -14.13 -1.27 4.10
CA PHE A 86 -12.83 -1.30 4.76
C PHE A 86 -12.68 -0.11 5.70
N ASN A 87 -12.29 -0.41 6.93
CA ASN A 87 -11.77 0.57 7.86
C ASN A 87 -10.24 0.47 7.93
N GLU A 88 -9.63 1.37 8.70
CA GLU A 88 -8.19 1.42 8.95
C GLU A 88 -7.59 0.06 9.31
N GLY A 89 -8.25 -0.70 10.19
CA GLY A 89 -7.76 -2.00 10.65
C GLY A 89 -7.76 -3.06 9.56
N ASP A 90 -8.70 -2.99 8.61
CA ASP A 90 -8.73 -3.90 7.46
C ASP A 90 -7.59 -3.56 6.47
N PHE A 91 -7.31 -2.26 6.25
CA PHE A 91 -6.16 -1.82 5.45
C PHE A 91 -4.83 -2.20 6.08
N ASP A 92 -4.69 -2.02 7.40
CA ASP A 92 -3.52 -2.46 8.15
C ASP A 92 -3.29 -3.95 7.97
N GLN A 93 -4.31 -4.77 8.22
CA GLN A 93 -4.18 -6.23 8.07
C GLN A 93 -3.78 -6.61 6.63
N ALA A 94 -4.38 -5.97 5.62
CA ALA A 94 -4.03 -6.21 4.23
C ALA A 94 -2.59 -5.78 3.89
N ALA A 95 -2.11 -4.68 4.49
CA ALA A 95 -0.75 -4.20 4.33
C ALA A 95 0.28 -5.16 4.95
N TYR A 96 0.01 -5.71 6.14
CA TYR A 96 0.82 -6.77 6.74
C TYR A 96 0.84 -8.02 5.86
N GLN A 97 -0.29 -8.45 5.32
CA GLN A 97 -0.33 -9.60 4.41
C GLN A 97 0.44 -9.36 3.11
N ALA A 98 0.37 -8.14 2.56
CA ALA A 98 1.17 -7.75 1.40
C ALA A 98 2.67 -7.77 1.72
N HIS A 99 3.05 -7.30 2.92
CA HIS A 99 4.42 -7.41 3.40
C HIS A 99 4.87 -8.87 3.53
N GLU A 100 4.10 -9.75 4.16
CA GLU A 100 4.47 -11.16 4.30
C GLU A 100 4.62 -11.86 2.93
N ARG A 101 3.79 -11.47 1.96
CA ARG A 101 3.77 -12.11 0.63
C ARG A 101 4.89 -11.63 -0.29
N PHE A 102 5.18 -10.34 -0.27
CA PHE A 102 6.09 -9.69 -1.24
C PHE A 102 7.38 -9.17 -0.59
N GLY A 103 7.42 -9.14 0.74
CA GLY A 103 8.54 -8.70 1.56
C GLY A 103 8.86 -7.21 1.45
N GLY A 104 9.94 -6.83 2.14
CA GLY A 104 10.64 -5.55 1.96
C GLY A 104 11.74 -5.59 0.88
N SER A 105 11.81 -6.68 0.10
CA SER A 105 12.67 -6.77 -1.09
C SER A 105 11.86 -6.42 -2.32
N PHE A 106 11.41 -5.17 -2.35
CA PHE A 106 10.78 -4.66 -3.53
C PHE A 106 11.84 -4.38 -4.59
N SER A 107 11.85 -5.20 -5.64
CA SER A 107 12.72 -5.05 -6.81
C SER A 107 11.88 -4.78 -8.05
N ALA A 108 12.55 -4.49 -9.17
CA ALA A 108 11.88 -4.37 -10.47
C ALA A 108 11.04 -5.60 -10.83
N GLU A 109 11.41 -6.78 -10.32
CA GLU A 109 10.74 -8.07 -10.58
C GLU A 109 9.37 -8.17 -9.86
N SER A 110 9.22 -7.47 -8.74
CA SER A 110 7.96 -7.43 -7.96
C SER A 110 6.95 -6.41 -8.50
N ARG A 111 7.34 -5.57 -9.48
CA ARG A 111 6.47 -4.50 -10.05
C ARG A 111 5.13 -5.02 -10.58
N PRO A 112 5.05 -6.11 -11.36
CA PRO A 112 3.75 -6.60 -11.85
C PRO A 112 2.85 -7.08 -10.73
N ALA A 113 3.41 -7.69 -9.68
CA ALA A 113 2.63 -8.17 -8.54
C ALA A 113 1.94 -7.01 -7.80
N VAL A 114 2.59 -5.85 -7.75
CA VAL A 114 2.08 -4.70 -6.99
C VAL A 114 1.30 -3.70 -7.80
N ALA A 115 1.60 -3.54 -9.09
CA ALA A 115 0.66 -2.90 -10.02
C ALA A 115 -0.72 -3.57 -9.95
N ASN A 116 -0.72 -4.90 -9.78
CA ASN A 116 -1.92 -5.71 -9.64
C ASN A 116 -2.32 -5.97 -8.18
N LEU A 117 -1.68 -5.31 -7.21
CA LEU A 117 -2.07 -5.45 -5.81
C LEU A 117 -3.54 -5.10 -5.71
N ARG A 118 -4.29 -6.03 -5.14
CA ARG A 118 -5.69 -5.84 -4.81
C ARG A 118 -5.80 -6.00 -3.32
N VAL A 119 -6.70 -5.23 -2.73
CA VAL A 119 -7.21 -5.53 -1.41
C VAL A 119 -7.75 -6.97 -1.48
N LEU A 120 -7.09 -7.89 -0.77
CA LEU A 120 -7.58 -9.25 -0.64
C LEU A 120 -8.81 -9.19 0.27
N THR A 121 -9.92 -9.76 -0.19
CA THR A 121 -11.10 -9.85 0.67
C THR A 121 -10.80 -10.79 1.85
N LYS A 122 -11.48 -10.60 3.00
CA LYS A 122 -11.38 -11.52 4.15
C LYS A 122 -11.54 -12.99 3.73
N MET A 123 -12.41 -13.24 2.74
CA MET A 123 -12.67 -14.57 2.19
C MET A 123 -11.49 -15.14 1.38
N GLU A 124 -10.87 -14.33 0.51
CA GLU A 124 -9.67 -14.74 -0.25
C GLU A 124 -8.47 -14.95 0.67
N ALA A 125 -8.28 -14.07 1.67
CA ALA A 125 -7.21 -14.22 2.66
C ALA A 125 -7.38 -15.51 3.48
N TRP A 126 -8.62 -15.84 3.86
CA TRP A 126 -8.93 -17.08 4.59
C TRP A 126 -8.75 -18.33 3.73
N GLN A 127 -9.18 -18.31 2.46
CA GLN A 127 -8.98 -19.41 1.51
C GLN A 127 -7.50 -19.68 1.21
N ILE A 128 -6.68 -18.64 1.08
CA ILE A 128 -5.23 -18.80 0.91
C ILE A 128 -4.61 -19.35 2.21
N ALA A 129 -4.98 -18.83 3.38
CA ALA A 129 -4.44 -19.30 4.66
C ALA A 129 -4.78 -20.76 4.96
N THR A 130 -5.95 -21.26 4.53
CA THR A 130 -6.32 -22.68 4.66
C THR A 130 -5.65 -23.56 3.61
N THR A 131 -5.42 -23.05 2.40
CA THR A 131 -4.70 -23.77 1.34
C THR A 131 -3.20 -23.91 1.64
N SER A 132 -2.57 -22.87 2.21
CA SER A 132 -1.15 -22.89 2.59
C SER A 132 -0.84 -23.73 3.85
N ARG A 133 -1.85 -24.17 4.61
CA ARG A 133 -1.71 -25.14 5.72
C ARG A 133 -1.86 -26.59 5.29
N SER A 134 -2.16 -26.82 4.01
CA SER A 134 -2.28 -28.15 3.41
C SER A 134 -1.14 -28.39 2.42
N ASN A 135 0.10 -28.38 2.93
CA ASN A 135 1.26 -28.99 2.27
C ASN A 135 2.29 -29.38 3.33
#